data_AF-A0A317UHM2-F1
#
_entry.id   AF-A0A317UHM2-F1
#
_cell.length_a   1.000
_cell.length_b   1.000
_cell.length_c   1.000
_cell.angle_alpha   90.00
_cell.angle_beta   90.00
_cell.angle_gamma   90.00
#
_symmetry.space_group_name_H-M   'P 1'
#
loop_
_entity.id
_entity.type
_entity.pdbx_description
1 polymer ?
#
loop_
_entity_poly.entity_id
_entity_poly.type
_entity_poly.pdbx_seq_one_letter_code
_entity_poly.pdbx_strand_id
1 'polypeptide(L)' 'MKETTCWKCDICGTEYKDKKKCEQCEAGHKKKGKIVKMRHLPYTSYPSGYPDKITVKFENGVEKVYSM' A
#
# COMPACT_ATOMS: atom_id res chain seq x y z
N MET A 1 25.24 -28.80 -0.99
CA MET A 1 24.62 -27.48 -0.80
C MET A 1 23.86 -27.16 -2.09
N LYS A 2 22.56 -26.81 -2.03
CA LYS A 2 21.76 -26.52 -3.22
C LYS A 2 21.48 -25.03 -3.28
N GLU A 3 21.88 -24.39 -4.35
CA GLU A 3 21.59 -22.98 -4.63
C GLU A 3 20.17 -22.89 -5.21
N THR A 4 19.32 -22.04 -4.63
CA THR A 4 17.97 -21.78 -5.13
C THR A 4 17.89 -20.31 -5.51
N THR A 5 17.62 -20.04 -6.78
CA THR A 5 17.42 -18.68 -7.28
C THR A 5 16.03 -18.20 -6.89
N CYS A 6 15.96 -17.19 -6.04
CA CYS A 6 14.72 -16.50 -5.66
C CYS A 6 14.71 -15.10 -6.30
N TRP A 7 13.54 -14.66 -6.73
CA TRP A 7 13.27 -13.31 -7.24
C TRP A 7 12.61 -12.51 -6.13
N LYS A 8 13.09 -11.31 -5.84
CA LYS A 8 12.55 -10.48 -4.77
C LYS A 8 11.91 -9.23 -5.37
N CYS A 9 10.66 -8.96 -4.99
CA CYS A 9 9.98 -7.74 -5.38
C CYS A 9 10.65 -6.55 -4.68
N ASP A 10 11.07 -5.53 -5.44
CA ASP A 10 11.75 -4.35 -4.89
C ASP A 10 10.81 -3.47 -4.03
N ILE A 11 9.49 -3.59 -4.25
CA ILE A 11 8.48 -2.71 -3.66
C ILE A 11 8.03 -3.19 -2.28
N CYS A 12 7.77 -4.49 -2.13
CA CYS A 12 7.28 -5.08 -0.88
C CYS A 12 8.28 -6.05 -0.23
N GLY A 13 9.36 -6.39 -0.94
CA GLY A 13 10.36 -7.35 -0.46
C GLY A 13 9.93 -8.81 -0.51
N THR A 14 8.75 -9.13 -1.07
CA THR A 14 8.26 -10.51 -1.14
C THR A 14 9.14 -11.34 -2.08
N GLU A 15 9.58 -12.50 -1.60
CA GLU A 15 10.38 -13.46 -2.36
C GLU A 15 9.50 -14.45 -3.13
N TYR A 16 9.76 -14.58 -4.42
CA TYR A 16 9.08 -15.44 -5.36
C TYR A 16 10.07 -16.40 -6.01
N LYS A 17 9.66 -17.65 -6.24
CA LYS A 17 10.48 -18.60 -7.02
C LYS A 17 10.38 -18.33 -8.53
N ASP A 18 9.28 -17.72 -8.96
CA ASP A 18 9.00 -17.42 -10.37
C ASP A 18 9.19 -15.93 -10.66
N LYS A 19 10.01 -15.61 -11.66
CA LYS A 19 10.19 -14.23 -12.14
C LYS A 19 8.87 -13.57 -12.55
N LYS A 20 8.01 -14.30 -13.28
CA LYS A 20 6.70 -13.77 -13.71
C LYS A 20 5.80 -13.35 -12.55
N LYS A 21 5.82 -14.09 -11.44
CA LYS A 21 5.05 -13.72 -10.23
C LYS A 21 5.63 -12.46 -9.57
N CYS A 22 6.95 -12.33 -9.55
CA CYS A 22 7.61 -11.11 -9.11
C CYS A 22 7.21 -9.90 -9.97
N GLU A 23 7.26 -10.03 -11.30
CA GLU A 23 6.86 -8.98 -12.24
C GLU A 23 5.37 -8.61 -12.10
N GLN A 24 4.49 -9.59 -11.90
CA GLN A 24 3.07 -9.35 -11.62
C GLN A 24 2.84 -8.66 -10.28
N CYS A 25 3.62 -9.01 -9.25
CA CYS A 25 3.60 -8.33 -7.96
C CYS A 25 4.00 -6.86 -8.15
N GLU A 26 5.13 -6.62 -8.83
CA GLU A 26 5.64 -5.28 -9.10
C GLU A 26 4.67 -4.42 -9.94
N ALA A 27 4.06 -5.00 -10.96
CA ALA A 27 3.05 -4.35 -11.79
C ALA A 27 1.73 -4.11 -11.03
N GLY A 28 1.36 -5.01 -10.12
CA GLY A 28 0.16 -4.89 -9.29
C GLY A 28 0.29 -3.87 -8.16
N HIS A 29 1.51 -3.56 -7.74
CA HIS A 29 1.77 -2.52 -6.75
C HIS A 29 1.42 -1.13 -7.29
N LYS A 30 0.29 -0.61 -6.85
CA LYS A 30 -0.16 0.76 -7.14
C LYS A 30 0.65 1.75 -6.30
N LYS A 31 1.83 2.13 -6.81
CA LYS A 31 2.79 3.03 -6.14
C LYS A 31 2.26 4.44 -5.92
N LYS A 32 1.32 4.90 -6.75
CA LYS A 32 0.81 6.28 -6.73
C LYS A 32 -0.64 6.31 -6.26
N GLY A 33 -0.80 6.46 -4.94
CA GLY A 33 -2.06 6.87 -4.32
C GLY A 33 -1.99 8.34 -3.94
N LYS A 34 -2.99 9.14 -4.30
CA LYS A 34 -3.15 10.50 -3.79
C LYS A 34 -4.17 10.48 -2.65
N ILE A 35 -3.84 11.07 -1.51
CA ILE A 35 -4.81 11.30 -0.44
C ILE A 35 -5.79 12.37 -0.96
N VAL A 36 -7.05 11.99 -1.14
CA VAL A 36 -8.11 12.87 -1.65
C VAL A 36 -8.97 13.45 -0.53
N LYS A 37 -9.06 12.75 0.60
CA LYS A 37 -9.90 13.18 1.72
C LYS A 37 -9.29 12.74 3.03
N MET A 38 -9.32 13.61 4.03
CA MET A 38 -8.92 13.32 5.39
C MET A 38 -10.07 13.72 6.32
N ARG A 39 -10.48 12.82 7.21
CA ARG A 39 -11.53 13.06 8.20
C ARG A 39 -10.87 13.17 9.56
N HIS A 40 -10.95 14.34 10.17
CA HIS A 40 -10.49 14.58 11.52
C HIS A 40 -11.65 14.41 12.50
N LEU A 41 -11.35 13.85 13.67
CA LEU A 41 -12.28 13.84 14.79
C LEU A 41 -12.08 15.09 15.65
N PRO A 42 -13.13 15.55 16.34
CA PRO A 42 -12.99 16.63 17.30
C PRO A 42 -12.05 16.21 18.44
N TYR A 43 -11.37 17.21 19.02
CA TYR A 43 -10.38 17.05 20.09
C TYR A 43 -10.88 16.25 21.30
N THR A 44 -12.20 16.25 21.55
CA THR A 44 -12.85 15.48 22.60
C THR A 44 -12.81 13.96 22.39
N SER A 45 -12.65 13.49 21.15
CA SER A 45 -12.62 12.04 20.83
C SER A 45 -11.23 11.54 20.47
N TYR A 46 -10.35 12.38 19.93
CA TYR A 46 -8.99 11.98 19.58
C TYR A 46 -8.00 13.15 19.74
N PRO A 47 -7.34 13.30 20.90
CA PRO A 47 -6.46 14.44 21.19
C PRO A 47 -5.14 14.42 20.40
N SER A 48 -4.85 13.33 19.68
CA SER A 48 -3.62 13.20 18.89
C SER A 48 -3.64 14.03 17.59
N GLY A 49 -4.80 14.56 17.16
CA GLY A 49 -4.92 15.46 16.01
C GLY A 49 -4.76 14.80 14.63
N TYR A 50 -4.39 13.52 14.57
CA TYR A 50 -4.34 12.76 13.32
C TYR A 50 -5.75 12.51 12.75
N PRO A 51 -5.88 12.42 11.42
CA PRO A 51 -7.14 12.06 10.80
C PRO A 51 -7.55 10.62 11.16
N ASP A 52 -8.77 10.45 11.66
CA ASP A 52 -9.42 9.15 11.91
C ASP A 52 -9.49 8.31 10.64
N LYS A 53 -9.79 8.95 9.50
CA LYS A 53 -9.87 8.28 8.20
C LYS A 53 -9.16 9.07 7.12
N ILE A 54 -8.32 8.40 6.35
CA ILE A 54 -7.78 8.92 5.10
C ILE A 54 -8.37 8.14 3.92
N THR A 55 -8.82 8.87 2.91
CA THR A 55 -9.24 8.29 1.63
C THR A 55 -8.11 8.49 0.64
N VAL A 56 -7.54 7.39 0.18
CA VAL A 56 -6.49 7.37 -0.82
C VAL A 56 -7.10 6.93 -2.14
N LYS A 57 -6.99 7.79 -3.16
CA LYS A 57 -7.38 7.49 -4.53
C LYS A 57 -6.14 7.04 -5.30
N PHE A 58 -6.18 5.82 -5.79
CA PHE A 58 -5.12 5.26 -6.62
C PHE A 58 -5.32 5.63 -8.09
N GLU A 59 -4.25 5.62 -8.88
CA GLU A 59 -4.30 5.91 -10.34
C GLU A 59 -5.30 5.06 -11.12
N ASN A 60 -5.68 3.90 -10.59
CA ASN A 60 -6.67 3.02 -11.18
C ASN A 60 -8.13 3.46 -10.91
N GLY A 61 -8.34 4.69 -10.40
CA GLY A 61 -9.66 5.20 -10.02
C GLY A 61 -10.25 4.59 -8.74
N VAL A 62 -9.59 3.59 -8.16
CA VAL A 62 -10.00 2.92 -6.92
C VAL A 62 -9.72 3.84 -5.73
N GLU A 63 -10.77 4.10 -4.95
CA GLU A 63 -10.71 4.84 -3.70
C GLU A 63 -10.71 3.84 -2.54
N LYS A 64 -9.69 3.89 -1.69
CA LYS A 64 -9.60 3.10 -0.46
C LYS A 64 -9.65 4.04 0.74
N VAL A 65 -10.55 3.72 1.66
CA VAL A 65 -10.60 4.39 2.97
C VAL A 65 -9.77 3.56 3.94
N TYR A 66 -8.79 4.19 4.57
CA TYR A 66 -8.02 3.65 5.67
C TYR A 66 -8.44 4.39 6.94
N SER A 67 -8.97 3.65 7.91
CA SER A 67 -9.15 4.13 9.28
C SER A 67 -7.94 3.73 10.11
N MET A 68 -7.44 4.65 10.93
CA MET A 68 -6.51 4.31 12.02
C MET A 68 -7.26 3.79 13.23
#